data_AF-A0AAQ0ZM17-F1
#
_entry.id   AF-A0AAQ0ZM17-F1
#
_cell.length_a   1.000
_cell.length_b   1.000
_cell.length_c   1.000
_cell.angle_alpha   90.00
_cell.angle_beta   90.00
_cell.angle_gamma   90.00
#
_symmetry.space_group_name_H-M   'P 1'
#
loop_
_entity.id
_entity.type
_entity.pdbx_description
1 polymer ?
#
loop_
_entity_poly.entity_id
_entity_poly.type
_entity_poly.pdbx_seq_one_letter_code
_entity_poly.pdbx_strand_id
1 'polypeptide(L)'
;MKIRTLATAGTLTAGIALFGVLGAGVASAATPIVEPEQGRIGLSLSNAETAALAASPIPDAISDIVPGSQRWIELAPGSALTVGPDGKLSAPDRVVIGEAAAHAGGYVDVYLADPNNPANAGYVTLAYQYWN
;
A
#
# COMPACT_ATOMS: atom_id res chain seq x y z
N MET A 1 -0.26 -43.92 -11.07
CA MET A 1 -0.19 -42.51 -11.54
C MET A 1 -1.41 -41.77 -11.03
N LYS A 2 -1.26 -40.75 -10.19
CA LYS A 2 -2.29 -39.72 -9.96
C LYS A 2 -1.61 -38.36 -9.85
N ILE A 3 -2.25 -37.41 -10.51
CA ILE A 3 -1.72 -36.19 -11.12
C ILE A 3 -1.37 -35.12 -10.08
N ARG A 4 -0.31 -34.35 -10.37
CA ARG A 4 0.21 -33.21 -9.60
C ARG A 4 -0.74 -32.02 -9.73
N THR A 5 -1.18 -31.44 -8.62
CA THR A 5 -1.86 -30.14 -8.59
C THR A 5 -0.88 -29.10 -8.03
N LEU A 6 -0.10 -28.49 -8.93
CA LEU A 6 0.63 -27.24 -8.67
C LEU A 6 -0.31 -26.12 -9.13
N ALA A 7 -1.12 -25.57 -8.22
CA ALA A 7 -2.06 -24.50 -8.53
C ALA A 7 -2.08 -23.46 -7.41
N THR A 8 -0.94 -22.83 -7.14
CA THR A 8 -0.88 -21.63 -6.27
C THR A 8 0.22 -20.63 -6.63
N ALA A 9 1.03 -20.89 -7.66
CA ALA A 9 2.10 -19.97 -8.08
C ALA A 9 1.68 -18.97 -9.19
N GLY A 10 0.48 -19.10 -9.76
CA GLY A 10 0.10 -18.40 -10.99
C GLY A 10 -0.58 -17.03 -10.83
N THR A 11 -1.05 -16.67 -9.63
CA THR A 11 -1.77 -15.40 -9.42
C THR A 11 -0.89 -14.23 -9.00
N LEU A 12 0.31 -14.47 -8.47
CA LEU A 12 1.22 -13.41 -8.07
C LEU A 12 1.97 -12.76 -9.24
N THR A 13 2.09 -13.44 -10.38
CA THR A 13 2.87 -12.93 -11.54
C THR A 13 2.13 -11.87 -12.35
N ALA A 14 0.81 -11.72 -12.19
CA ALA A 14 0.01 -10.74 -12.91
C ALA A 14 0.00 -9.34 -12.23
N GLY A 15 0.44 -9.22 -10.98
CA GLY A 15 0.42 -7.96 -10.22
C GLY A 15 1.50 -6.94 -10.64
N ILE A 16 2.53 -7.37 -11.36
CA ILE A 16 3.67 -6.52 -11.73
C ILE A 16 3.28 -5.44 -12.75
N ALA A 17 2.21 -5.64 -13.54
CA ALA A 17 1.83 -4.72 -14.61
C ALA A 17 1.14 -3.43 -14.11
N LEU A 18 0.56 -3.41 -12.90
CA LEU A 18 -0.19 -2.23 -12.42
C LEU A 18 0.74 -1.07 -11.99
N PHE A 19 1.98 -1.39 -11.62
CA PHE A 19 2.93 -0.41 -11.12
C PHE A 19 3.76 0.28 -12.23
N GLY A 20 3.67 -0.20 -13.48
CA GLY A 20 4.38 0.37 -14.63
C GLY A 20 3.88 1.75 -15.10
N VAL A 21 2.74 2.24 -14.60
CA VAL A 21 2.13 3.51 -15.06
C VAL A 21 2.63 4.73 -14.30
N LEU A 22 3.36 4.57 -13.18
CA LEU A 22 3.87 5.71 -12.39
C LEU A 22 5.13 6.38 -13.01
N GLY A 23 5.68 5.83 -14.09
CA GLY A 23 7.08 6.07 -14.49
C GLY A 23 7.35 7.11 -15.59
N ALA A 24 6.61 8.21 -15.71
CA ALA A 24 6.91 9.22 -16.76
C ALA A 24 7.65 10.49 -16.29
N GLY A 25 7.87 10.72 -14.98
CA GLY A 25 8.39 12.04 -14.56
C GLY A 25 9.23 12.15 -13.29
N VAL A 26 9.27 11.15 -12.42
CA VAL A 26 10.09 11.18 -11.19
C VAL A 26 11.07 10.01 -11.20
N ALA A 27 12.35 10.31 -11.41
CA ALA A 27 13.40 9.31 -11.53
C ALA A 27 13.77 8.72 -10.15
N SER A 28 13.05 7.68 -9.74
CA SER A 28 13.52 6.51 -9.00
C SER A 28 12.38 5.52 -9.12
N ALA A 29 12.58 4.36 -9.74
CA ALA A 29 11.51 3.37 -9.83
C ALA A 29 11.21 2.85 -8.42
N ALA A 30 9.99 3.07 -7.94
CA ALA A 30 9.48 2.49 -6.71
C ALA A 30 10.02 1.07 -6.49
N THR A 31 10.52 0.80 -5.28
CA THR A 31 11.19 -0.46 -4.99
C THR A 31 10.14 -1.54 -4.75
N PRO A 32 10.07 -2.60 -5.57
CA PRO A 32 9.10 -3.65 -5.36
C PRO A 32 9.39 -4.45 -4.08
N ILE A 33 8.33 -4.78 -3.34
CA ILE A 33 8.36 -5.60 -2.14
C ILE A 33 7.50 -6.84 -2.40
N VAL A 34 8.05 -8.03 -2.17
CA VAL A 34 7.32 -9.30 -2.35
C VAL A 34 7.44 -10.11 -1.07
N GLU A 35 6.33 -10.27 -0.35
CA GLU A 35 6.26 -10.95 0.94
C GLU A 35 5.24 -12.10 0.88
N PRO A 36 5.57 -13.22 0.21
CA PRO A 36 4.62 -14.30 -0.03
C PRO A 36 4.19 -14.98 1.26
N GLU A 37 5.06 -15.05 2.27
CA GLU A 37 4.73 -15.60 3.60
C GLU A 37 3.66 -14.76 4.31
N GLN A 38 3.60 -13.45 4.02
CA GLN A 38 2.60 -12.53 4.52
C GLN A 38 1.44 -12.34 3.53
N GLY A 39 1.44 -13.06 2.39
CA GLY A 39 0.38 -12.98 1.38
C GLY A 39 0.21 -11.61 0.75
N ARG A 40 1.28 -10.83 0.58
CA ARG A 40 1.20 -9.47 0.04
C ARG A 40 2.35 -9.12 -0.91
N ILE A 41 2.08 -8.17 -1.80
CA ILE A 41 3.02 -7.58 -2.74
C ILE A 41 2.81 -6.07 -2.73
N GLY A 42 3.89 -5.30 -2.83
CA GLY A 42 3.81 -3.87 -2.68
C GLY A 42 4.97 -3.11 -3.33
N LEU A 43 4.99 -1.83 -3.04
CA LEU A 43 6.03 -0.89 -3.42
C LEU A 43 6.48 -0.10 -2.19
N SER A 44 7.78 0.03 -2.01
CA SER A 44 8.38 1.09 -1.21
C SER A 44 8.62 2.30 -2.09
N LEU A 45 8.04 3.44 -1.71
CA LEU A 45 8.16 4.67 -2.47
C LEU A 45 9.32 5.52 -1.93
N SER A 46 9.94 6.30 -2.79
CA SER A 46 10.75 7.44 -2.34
C SER A 46 9.86 8.57 -1.80
N ASN A 47 10.43 9.54 -1.10
CA ASN A 47 9.70 10.74 -0.66
C ASN A 47 9.03 11.49 -1.83
N ALA A 48 9.73 11.61 -2.97
CA ALA A 48 9.20 12.26 -4.17
C ALA A 48 8.04 11.49 -4.79
N GLU A 49 8.13 10.15 -4.84
CA GLU A 49 7.04 9.30 -5.33
C GLU A 49 5.85 9.28 -4.37
N THR A 50 6.11 9.32 -3.07
CA THR A 50 5.07 9.47 -2.03
C THR A 50 4.31 10.78 -2.25
N ALA A 51 5.02 11.89 -2.48
CA ALA A 51 4.40 13.18 -2.80
C ALA A 51 3.58 13.12 -4.10
N ALA A 52 4.12 12.47 -5.14
CA ALA A 52 3.43 12.30 -6.42
C ALA A 52 2.15 11.45 -6.25
N LEU A 53 2.20 10.36 -5.49
CA LEU A 53 1.06 9.50 -5.21
C LEU A 53 -0.03 10.26 -4.43
N ALA A 54 0.34 11.05 -3.42
CA ALA A 54 -0.61 11.88 -2.65
C ALA A 54 -1.33 12.93 -3.51
N ALA A 55 -0.61 13.52 -4.48
CA ALA A 55 -1.16 14.49 -5.42
C ALA A 55 -2.00 13.83 -6.53
N SER A 56 -1.84 12.53 -6.77
CA SER A 56 -2.55 11.79 -7.81
C SER A 56 -4.01 11.47 -7.43
N PRO A 57 -4.85 11.11 -8.42
CA PRO A 57 -6.20 10.59 -8.14
C PRO A 57 -6.23 9.13 -7.67
N ILE A 58 -5.09 8.44 -7.61
CA ILE A 58 -5.03 6.99 -7.33
C ILE A 58 -5.56 6.63 -5.94
N PRO A 59 -5.19 7.32 -4.83
CA PRO A 59 -5.68 6.95 -3.51
C PRO A 59 -7.21 7.08 -3.38
N ASP A 60 -7.79 8.07 -4.04
CA ASP A 60 -9.25 8.27 -4.06
C ASP A 60 -9.93 7.18 -4.89
N ALA A 61 -9.37 6.84 -6.07
CA ALA A 61 -9.87 5.74 -6.88
C ALA A 61 -9.80 4.38 -6.16
N ILE A 62 -8.76 4.13 -5.37
CA ILE A 62 -8.67 2.94 -4.51
C ILE A 62 -9.75 2.99 -3.43
N SER A 63 -9.99 4.15 -2.81
CA SER A 63 -11.00 4.32 -1.77
C SER A 63 -12.43 4.08 -2.28
N ASP A 64 -12.70 4.37 -3.55
CA ASP A 64 -13.98 4.10 -4.20
C ASP A 64 -14.21 2.61 -4.50
N ILE A 65 -13.13 1.84 -4.70
CA ILE A 65 -13.20 0.41 -5.06
C ILE A 65 -13.08 -0.48 -3.81
N VAL A 66 -12.25 -0.08 -2.85
CA VAL A 66 -11.94 -0.85 -1.65
C VAL A 66 -12.58 -0.15 -0.43
N PRO A 67 -13.59 -0.77 0.21
CA PRO A 67 -14.22 -0.20 1.39
C PRO A 67 -13.20 0.08 2.49
N GLY A 68 -13.35 1.18 3.24
CA GLY A 68 -12.42 1.55 4.31
C GLY A 68 -12.24 0.46 5.39
N SER A 69 -13.22 -0.44 5.58
CA SER A 69 -13.10 -1.59 6.48
C SER A 69 -12.13 -2.68 5.99
N GLN A 70 -11.68 -2.62 4.74
CA GLN A 70 -10.71 -3.52 4.11
C GLN A 70 -9.40 -2.79 3.78
N ARG A 71 -9.20 -1.58 4.31
CA ARG A 71 -7.97 -0.80 4.12
C ARG A 71 -7.29 -0.64 5.47
N TRP A 72 -6.02 -1.01 5.54
CA TRP A 72 -5.19 -0.82 6.72
C TRP A 72 -4.24 0.35 6.51
N ILE A 73 -4.08 1.16 7.57
CA ILE A 73 -3.11 2.24 7.60
C ILE A 73 -2.36 2.17 8.91
N GLU A 74 -1.04 2.13 8.83
CA GLU A 74 -0.15 2.30 9.97
C GLU A 74 0.51 3.67 9.90
N LEU A 75 0.22 4.50 10.90
CA LEU A 75 0.81 5.83 11.02
C LEU A 75 2.20 5.73 11.64
N ALA A 76 3.14 6.53 11.15
CA ALA A 76 4.45 6.58 11.77
C ALA A 76 4.38 7.32 13.12
N PRO A 77 5.31 7.00 14.05
CA PRO A 77 5.35 7.66 15.35
C PRO A 77 5.40 9.19 15.24
N GLY A 78 4.54 9.86 16.01
CA GLY A 78 4.45 11.32 15.99
C GLY A 78 3.60 11.91 14.86
N SER A 79 2.88 11.07 14.10
CA SER A 79 1.86 11.55 13.15
C SER A 79 0.88 12.50 13.84
N ALA A 80 0.53 13.57 13.13
CA ALA A 80 -0.49 14.52 13.55
C ALA A 80 -1.91 14.00 13.28
N LEU A 81 -2.04 12.92 12.51
CA LEU A 81 -3.32 12.28 12.24
C LEU A 81 -3.75 11.44 13.44
N THR A 82 -5.03 11.58 13.80
CA THR A 82 -5.59 10.90 14.97
C THR A 82 -6.48 9.75 14.54
N VAL A 83 -6.31 8.62 15.21
CA VAL A 83 -7.20 7.47 15.11
C VAL A 83 -8.36 7.71 16.07
N GLY A 84 -9.58 7.56 15.58
CA GLY A 84 -10.80 7.71 16.35
C GLY A 84 -10.96 6.63 17.43
N PRO A 85 -11.91 6.80 18.37
CA PRO A 85 -12.18 5.83 19.43
C PRO A 85 -12.58 4.44 18.94
N ASP A 86 -13.06 4.33 17.69
CA ASP A 86 -13.42 3.09 17.02
C ASP A 86 -12.22 2.42 16.32
N GLY A 87 -11.01 2.94 16.52
CA GLY A 87 -9.78 2.44 15.92
C GLY A 87 -9.63 2.80 14.44
N LYS A 88 -10.49 3.68 13.91
CA LYS A 88 -10.44 4.07 12.50
C LYS A 88 -9.83 5.43 12.30
N LEU A 89 -9.12 5.57 11.19
CA LEU A 89 -8.61 6.85 10.78
C LEU A 89 -9.73 7.71 10.18
N SER A 90 -9.85 8.96 10.65
CA SER A 90 -10.84 9.91 10.13
C SER A 90 -10.35 10.70 8.91
N ALA A 91 -9.17 10.37 8.37
CA ALA A 91 -8.53 11.05 7.27
C ALA A 91 -8.56 10.19 5.99
N PRO A 92 -8.69 10.81 4.80
CA PRO A 92 -8.57 10.08 3.55
C PRO A 92 -7.12 9.63 3.30
N ASP A 93 -6.94 8.54 2.57
CA ASP A 93 -5.62 7.91 2.35
C ASP A 93 -4.61 8.86 1.73
N ARG A 94 -5.05 9.75 0.84
CA ARG A 94 -4.19 10.77 0.26
C ARG A 94 -3.61 11.74 1.28
N VAL A 95 -4.32 12.03 2.37
CA VAL A 95 -3.85 12.90 3.46
C VAL A 95 -2.79 12.17 4.28
N VAL A 96 -2.94 10.86 4.50
CA VAL A 96 -1.93 10.00 5.12
C VAL A 96 -0.65 9.98 4.28
N ILE A 97 -0.78 9.68 3.00
CA ILE A 97 0.38 9.63 2.09
C ILE A 97 1.05 11.00 2.02
N GLY A 98 0.24 12.07 1.97
CA GLY A 98 0.72 13.46 1.96
C GLY A 98 1.44 13.87 3.24
N GLU A 99 1.00 13.39 4.41
CA GLU A 99 1.72 13.61 5.66
C GLU A 99 3.12 13.01 5.60
N ALA A 100 3.26 11.74 5.20
CA ALA A 100 4.59 11.12 5.07
C ALA A 100 5.51 11.88 4.11
N ALA A 101 4.96 12.37 2.98
CA ALA A 101 5.71 13.20 2.03
C ALA A 101 6.19 14.54 2.64
N ALA A 102 5.44 15.11 3.59
CA ALA A 102 5.78 16.38 4.24
C ALA A 102 6.94 16.26 5.25
N HIS A 103 7.28 15.05 5.69
CA HIS A 103 8.45 14.79 6.54
C HIS A 103 9.72 14.64 5.71
N ALA A 104 10.85 15.15 6.23
CA ALA A 104 12.14 15.05 5.57
C ALA A 104 12.57 13.57 5.41
N GLY A 105 12.65 13.10 4.17
CA GLY A 105 12.94 11.70 3.88
C GLY A 105 11.81 10.72 4.22
N GLY A 106 10.62 11.23 4.55
CA GLY A 106 9.47 10.39 4.86
C GLY A 106 8.90 9.73 3.60
N TYR A 107 8.32 8.55 3.76
CA TYR A 107 7.79 7.77 2.64
C TYR A 107 6.68 6.83 3.09
N VAL A 108 6.03 6.20 2.11
CA VAL A 108 5.09 5.11 2.37
C VAL A 108 5.51 3.81 1.67
N ASP A 109 5.20 2.70 2.33
CA ASP A 109 5.05 1.43 1.64
C ASP A 109 3.56 1.18 1.38
N VAL A 110 3.21 0.76 0.16
CA VAL A 110 1.84 0.41 -0.22
C VAL A 110 1.78 -1.04 -0.70
N TYR A 111 0.78 -1.79 -0.22
CA TYR A 111 0.64 -3.21 -0.51
C TYR A 111 -0.77 -3.55 -1.01
N LEU A 112 -0.81 -4.52 -1.92
CA LEU A 112 -1.98 -5.35 -2.19
C LEU A 112 -1.80 -6.68 -1.44
N ALA A 113 -2.79 -7.08 -0.67
CA ALA A 113 -2.78 -8.27 0.14
C ALA A 113 -3.90 -9.25 -0.23
N ASP A 114 -3.65 -10.54 0.01
CA ASP A 114 -4.70 -11.54 0.08
C ASP A 114 -5.46 -11.39 1.42
N PRO A 115 -6.74 -10.95 1.39
CA PRO A 115 -7.53 -10.78 2.60
C PRO A 115 -7.82 -12.10 3.34
N ASN A 116 -7.62 -13.25 2.68
CA ASN A 116 -7.78 -14.58 3.29
C ASN A 116 -6.51 -15.07 4.00
N ASN A 117 -5.37 -14.40 3.80
CA ASN A 117 -4.16 -14.72 4.54
C ASN A 117 -4.33 -14.25 6.01
N PRO A 118 -4.04 -15.10 7.01
CA PRO A 118 -4.16 -14.74 8.43
C PRO A 118 -3.39 -13.48 8.83
N ALA A 119 -2.29 -13.15 8.14
CA ALA A 119 -1.49 -11.95 8.41
C ALA A 119 -2.21 -10.64 8.02
N ASN A 120 -3.18 -10.70 7.10
CA ASN A 120 -3.87 -9.51 6.58
C ASN A 120 -5.32 -9.41 7.04
N ALA A 121 -5.88 -10.43 7.71
CA ALA A 121 -7.15 -10.40 8.45
C ALA A 121 -8.30 -9.58 7.79
N GLY A 122 -8.55 -9.77 6.49
CA GLY A 122 -9.61 -9.07 5.75
C GLY A 122 -9.22 -7.76 5.07
N TYR A 123 -7.98 -7.31 5.20
CA TYR A 123 -7.44 -6.14 4.50
C TYR A 123 -6.96 -6.50 3.09
N VAL A 124 -7.35 -5.68 2.13
CA VAL A 124 -6.98 -5.79 0.71
C VAL A 124 -5.84 -4.82 0.39
N THR A 125 -5.88 -3.61 0.94
CA THR A 125 -4.80 -2.62 0.77
C THR A 125 -4.21 -2.25 2.11
N LEU A 126 -2.89 -2.13 2.16
CA LEU A 126 -2.18 -1.68 3.34
C LEU A 126 -1.26 -0.52 2.97
N ALA A 127 -1.21 0.50 3.83
CA ALA A 127 -0.25 1.60 3.72
C ALA A 127 0.47 1.78 5.05
N TYR A 128 1.79 1.92 5.00
CA TYR A 128 2.63 2.13 6.17
C TYR A 128 3.44 3.39 5.97
N GLN A 129 3.37 4.33 6.92
CA GLN A 129 4.17 5.54 6.90
C GLN A 129 5.51 5.34 7.62
N TYR A 130 6.54 6.05 7.14
CA TYR A 130 7.87 6.04 7.74
C TYR A 130 8.50 7.43 7.71
N TRP A 131 9.16 7.82 8.81
CA TRP A 131 10.09 8.96 8.93
C TRP A 131 10.89 8.83 10.25
N ASN A 132 11.85 9.72 10.47
CA ASN A 132 12.64 9.84 11.70
C ASN A 132 12.33 11.15 12.43
#